data_AF-A0A2G6AVD6-F1
#
_entry.id   AF-A0A2G6AVD6-F1
#
_cell.length_a   1.000
_cell.length_b   1.000
_cell.length_c   1.000
_cell.angle_alpha   90.00
_cell.angle_beta   90.00
_cell.angle_gamma   90.00
#
_symmetry.space_group_name_H-M   'P 1'
#
loop_
_entity.id
_entity.type
_entity.pdbx_description
1 polymer ?
#
loop_
_entity_poly.entity_id
_entity_poly.type
_entity_poly.pdbx_seq_one_letter_code
_entity_poly.pdbx_strand_id
1 'polypeptide(L)'
;MSTKRFEVQVKDVRNGSVFLSRLQREHVKISSLYVSGSAMFFETDSKGIQIIRRYRRKYRVKVQIRRKGQDTVQHRLFASSLFLIVCVIPLVASLFLWNITVESDVPEIAQRMENKMQKARITAPTLLSKLPEEDEIRRLLMQDEPSLSWIRFSKTGTSLTVSPMLAPLSTEVKEEVKEKPSHLVAKTGGVITHFALTRGERASIIHQTVKKGDMLATGILEQGEKTTVVGADGEVFADYWLECHFELPRTISYSIQGEENVNISWQKPWTGNQIKDIRFRNPIVMDKLKETHIQEVFLKKGMEETIILPLIKYDLLSKKTNERIIKEENILHVSFTNDKVSGTILFLLNENIAEKRPITQGD
;
A
#
# COMPACT_ATOMS: atom_id res chain seq x y z
N MET A 1 -41.45 -14.66 -3.51
CA MET A 1 -41.84 -15.34 -2.25
C MET A 1 -41.10 -16.68 -2.16
N SER A 2 -40.14 -16.82 -1.25
CA SER A 2 -39.48 -18.11 -0.98
C SER A 2 -40.55 -19.13 -0.59
N THR A 3 -40.74 -20.18 -1.40
CA THR A 3 -41.70 -21.22 -1.09
C THR A 3 -41.23 -21.94 0.17
N LYS A 4 -42.07 -21.98 1.22
CA LYS A 4 -41.76 -22.70 2.46
C LYS A 4 -41.55 -24.17 2.09
N ARG A 5 -40.29 -24.62 2.07
CA ARG A 5 -39.91 -26.01 1.79
C ARG A 5 -39.87 -26.79 3.09
N PHE A 6 -40.39 -28.00 3.04
CA PHE A 6 -40.43 -28.91 4.17
C PHE A 6 -39.84 -30.23 3.78
N GLU A 7 -38.95 -30.74 4.62
CA GLU A 7 -38.39 -32.06 4.51
C GLU A 7 -39.32 -33.03 5.25
N VAL A 8 -39.74 -34.08 4.55
CA VAL A 8 -40.66 -35.09 5.04
C VAL A 8 -39.94 -36.43 5.09
N GLN A 9 -39.84 -36.99 6.29
CA GLN A 9 -39.28 -38.31 6.54
C GLN A 9 -40.41 -39.31 6.81
N VAL A 10 -40.43 -40.39 6.04
CA VAL A 10 -41.36 -41.52 6.15
C VAL A 10 -40.59 -42.73 6.67
N LYS A 11 -40.96 -43.28 7.84
CA LYS A 11 -40.20 -44.35 8.52
C LYS A 11 -40.42 -45.78 7.99
N ASP A 12 -41.32 -45.98 7.03
CA ASP A 12 -41.69 -47.30 6.51
C ASP A 12 -41.68 -47.28 4.99
N VAL A 13 -40.72 -48.01 4.38
CA VAL A 13 -40.54 -48.03 2.91
C VAL A 13 -41.68 -48.77 2.21
N ARG A 14 -42.19 -49.87 2.79
CA ARG A 14 -43.20 -50.72 2.13
C ARG A 14 -44.54 -50.02 2.02
N ASN A 15 -45.01 -49.44 3.12
CA ASN A 15 -46.24 -48.63 3.10
C ASN A 15 -46.00 -47.23 2.50
N GLY A 16 -44.75 -46.76 2.52
CA GLY A 16 -44.36 -45.47 1.99
C GLY A 16 -44.40 -45.38 0.46
N SER A 17 -44.12 -46.45 -0.28
CA SER A 17 -44.18 -46.44 -1.75
C SER A 17 -45.62 -46.29 -2.26
N VAL A 18 -46.56 -47.00 -1.63
CA VAL A 18 -48.01 -46.86 -1.88
C VAL A 18 -48.46 -45.44 -1.54
N PHE A 19 -48.00 -44.90 -0.42
CA PHE A 19 -48.27 -43.53 -0.01
C PHE A 19 -47.73 -42.48 -1.00
N LEU A 20 -46.52 -42.65 -1.51
CA LEU A 20 -45.92 -41.76 -2.53
C LEU A 20 -46.71 -41.79 -3.84
N SER A 21 -47.14 -42.97 -4.29
CA SER A 21 -47.97 -43.08 -5.50
C SER A 21 -49.29 -42.31 -5.38
N ARG A 22 -49.86 -42.26 -4.18
CA ARG A 22 -51.07 -41.47 -3.90
C ARG A 22 -50.77 -39.97 -3.84
N LEU A 23 -49.65 -39.56 -3.26
CA LEU A 23 -49.24 -38.15 -3.24
C LEU A 23 -48.98 -37.61 -4.65
N GLN A 24 -48.45 -38.43 -5.56
CA GLN A 24 -48.25 -38.05 -6.96
C GLN A 24 -49.59 -37.85 -7.70
N ARG A 25 -50.61 -38.70 -7.43
CA ARG A 25 -51.96 -38.55 -8.01
C ARG A 25 -52.69 -37.28 -7.54
N GLU A 26 -52.38 -36.78 -6.35
CA GLU A 26 -52.94 -35.53 -5.80
C GLU A 26 -52.09 -34.29 -6.20
N HIS A 27 -51.21 -34.42 -7.19
CA HIS A 27 -50.33 -33.36 -7.70
C HIS A 27 -49.46 -32.68 -6.63
N VAL A 28 -49.00 -33.44 -5.63
CA VAL A 28 -48.04 -32.93 -4.65
C VAL A 28 -46.68 -32.80 -5.31
N LYS A 29 -46.06 -31.61 -5.21
CA LYS A 29 -44.67 -31.40 -5.61
C LYS A 29 -43.76 -32.17 -4.67
N ILE A 30 -43.04 -33.13 -5.23
CA ILE A 30 -42.04 -33.96 -4.56
C ILE A 30 -40.70 -33.66 -5.23
N SER A 31 -39.77 -33.10 -4.48
CA SER A 31 -38.38 -32.88 -4.93
C SER A 31 -37.41 -33.67 -4.06
N SER A 32 -36.26 -34.03 -4.62
CA SER A 32 -35.17 -34.76 -3.93
C SER A 32 -35.63 -35.98 -3.14
N LEU A 33 -36.19 -36.99 -3.84
CA LEU A 33 -36.55 -38.27 -3.24
C LEU A 33 -35.31 -39.15 -3.09
N TYR A 34 -35.00 -39.58 -1.87
CA TYR A 34 -33.97 -40.59 -1.63
C TYR A 34 -34.41 -41.57 -0.54
N VAL A 35 -33.91 -42.80 -0.66
CA VAL A 35 -34.17 -43.90 0.29
C VAL A 35 -32.91 -44.11 1.12
N SER A 36 -33.02 -44.08 2.43
CA SER A 36 -31.92 -44.37 3.35
C SER A 36 -32.40 -45.40 4.37
N GLY A 37 -31.92 -46.65 4.21
CA GLY A 37 -32.30 -47.78 5.04
C GLY A 37 -33.81 -48.08 4.99
N SER A 38 -34.47 -48.02 6.15
CA SER A 38 -35.92 -48.23 6.30
C SER A 38 -36.75 -46.95 6.17
N ALA A 39 -36.14 -45.81 5.86
CA ALA A 39 -36.81 -44.52 5.76
C ALA A 39 -36.69 -43.88 4.37
N MET A 40 -37.74 -43.17 3.95
CA MET A 40 -37.77 -42.36 2.72
C MET A 40 -37.85 -40.88 3.06
N PHE A 41 -37.07 -40.08 2.35
CA PHE A 41 -36.99 -38.65 2.52
C PHE A 41 -37.38 -37.96 1.23
N PHE A 42 -38.22 -36.93 1.34
CA PHE A 42 -38.55 -36.08 0.20
C PHE A 42 -38.89 -34.67 0.65
N GLU A 43 -38.71 -33.71 -0.25
CA GLU A 43 -39.07 -32.31 -0.04
C GLU A 43 -40.43 -31.99 -0.65
N THR A 44 -41.20 -31.15 0.05
CA THR A 44 -42.50 -30.69 -0.42
C THR A 44 -42.84 -29.26 0.03
N ASP A 45 -43.85 -28.68 -0.60
CA ASP A 45 -44.38 -27.35 -0.29
C ASP A 45 -45.39 -27.38 0.86
N SER A 46 -45.75 -26.20 1.38
CA SER A 46 -46.82 -26.04 2.39
C SER A 46 -48.16 -26.70 2.03
N LYS A 47 -48.56 -26.68 0.74
CA LYS A 47 -49.76 -27.37 0.25
C LYS A 47 -49.63 -28.89 0.35
N GLY A 48 -48.44 -29.43 0.09
CA GLY A 48 -48.14 -30.87 0.21
C GLY A 48 -48.30 -31.40 1.63
N ILE A 49 -47.92 -30.60 2.64
CA ILE A 49 -48.11 -30.98 4.05
C ILE A 49 -49.57 -31.19 4.42
N GLN A 50 -50.47 -30.34 3.93
CA GLN A 50 -51.90 -30.46 4.24
C GLN A 50 -52.46 -31.79 3.74
N ILE A 51 -52.04 -32.19 2.53
CA ILE A 51 -52.42 -33.46 1.89
C ILE A 51 -51.79 -34.65 2.64
N ILE A 52 -50.50 -34.56 2.98
CA ILE A 52 -49.79 -35.59 3.76
C ILE A 52 -50.46 -35.83 5.11
N ARG A 53 -50.86 -34.77 5.83
CA ARG A 53 -51.57 -34.89 7.12
C ARG A 53 -52.92 -35.59 6.98
N ARG A 54 -53.65 -35.35 5.89
CA ARG A 54 -54.95 -35.99 5.61
C ARG A 54 -54.80 -37.49 5.36
N TYR A 55 -53.83 -37.90 4.56
CA TYR A 55 -53.70 -39.30 4.13
C TYR A 55 -52.82 -40.17 5.05
N ARG A 56 -52.03 -39.57 5.94
CA ARG A 56 -51.13 -40.29 6.85
C ARG A 56 -51.83 -41.41 7.65
N ARG A 57 -53.01 -41.14 8.20
CA ARG A 57 -53.76 -42.12 9.01
C ARG A 57 -54.30 -43.28 8.17
N LYS A 58 -54.76 -42.99 6.95
CA LYS A 58 -55.34 -43.99 6.04
C LYS A 58 -54.31 -45.05 5.62
N TYR A 59 -53.08 -44.63 5.36
CA TYR A 59 -51.99 -45.52 4.91
C TYR A 59 -51.08 -46.00 6.07
N ARG A 60 -51.46 -45.74 7.33
CA ARG A 60 -50.71 -46.14 8.55
C ARG A 60 -49.21 -45.74 8.54
N VAL A 61 -48.88 -44.62 7.92
CA VAL A 61 -47.49 -44.16 7.78
C VAL A 61 -47.07 -43.27 8.96
N LYS A 62 -45.87 -43.50 9.52
CA LYS A 62 -45.24 -42.58 10.49
C LYS A 62 -44.41 -41.55 9.73
N VAL A 63 -44.84 -40.28 9.81
CA VAL A 63 -44.21 -39.16 9.11
C VAL A 63 -43.63 -38.17 10.12
N GLN A 64 -42.38 -37.76 9.92
CA GLN A 64 -41.74 -36.63 10.60
C GLN A 64 -41.57 -35.48 9.60
N ILE A 65 -41.94 -34.26 9.99
CA ILE A 65 -41.91 -33.08 9.12
C ILE A 65 -40.95 -32.07 9.76
N ARG A 66 -39.91 -31.65 9.04
CA ARG A 66 -38.99 -30.58 9.44
C ARG A 66 -39.13 -29.41 8.47
N ARG A 67 -39.21 -28.19 9.00
CA ARG A 67 -39.26 -26.99 8.15
C ARG A 67 -37.84 -26.58 7.79
N LYS A 68 -37.53 -26.57 6.49
CA LYS A 68 -36.22 -26.17 6.00
C LYS A 68 -36.14 -24.63 6.04
N GLY A 69 -35.13 -24.08 6.72
CA GLY A 69 -34.83 -22.64 6.72
C GLY A 69 -35.38 -21.78 7.87
N GLN A 70 -35.90 -22.36 8.97
CA GLN A 70 -36.34 -21.56 10.15
C GLN A 70 -35.38 -21.66 11.36
N ASP A 71 -34.40 -22.57 11.33
CA ASP A 71 -33.33 -22.66 12.34
C ASP A 71 -32.19 -21.66 12.10
N THR A 72 -32.34 -20.77 11.12
CA THR A 72 -31.35 -19.73 10.84
C THR A 72 -31.49 -18.61 11.88
N VAL A 73 -30.51 -18.52 12.78
CA VAL A 73 -30.32 -17.52 13.86
C VAL A 73 -30.67 -16.09 13.43
N GLN A 74 -30.47 -15.76 12.15
CA GLN A 74 -30.79 -14.48 11.52
C GLN A 74 -32.19 -13.96 11.85
N HIS A 75 -33.24 -14.79 11.78
CA HIS A 75 -34.61 -14.32 12.01
C HIS A 75 -34.92 -13.97 13.48
N ARG A 76 -34.17 -14.52 14.45
CA ARG A 76 -34.33 -14.16 15.87
C ARG A 76 -33.63 -12.86 16.22
N LEU A 77 -32.50 -12.57 15.57
CA LEU A 77 -31.74 -11.33 15.80
C LEU A 77 -32.57 -10.11 15.36
N PHE A 78 -33.14 -10.12 14.15
CA PHE A 78 -33.88 -8.97 13.60
C PHE A 78 -35.27 -8.71 14.22
N ALA A 79 -35.87 -9.67 14.93
CA ALA A 79 -37.22 -9.52 15.51
C ALA A 79 -37.22 -9.06 16.98
N SER A 80 -36.05 -8.96 17.60
CA SER A 80 -35.90 -8.65 19.03
C SER A 80 -35.51 -7.18 19.26
N SER A 81 -35.92 -6.60 20.39
CA SER A 81 -35.49 -5.25 20.82
C SER A 81 -33.96 -5.14 21.01
N LEU A 82 -33.25 -6.28 21.10
CA LEU A 82 -31.79 -6.30 21.08
C LEU A 82 -31.21 -5.73 19.79
N PHE A 83 -31.88 -5.87 18.64
CA PHE A 83 -31.40 -5.28 17.38
C PHE A 83 -31.34 -3.75 17.46
N LEU A 84 -32.36 -3.13 18.07
CA LEU A 84 -32.36 -1.68 18.29
C LEU A 84 -31.23 -1.24 19.23
N ILE A 85 -30.98 -2.00 20.30
CA ILE A 85 -29.88 -1.72 21.23
C ILE A 85 -28.53 -1.83 20.51
N VAL A 86 -28.33 -2.86 19.69
CA VAL A 86 -27.11 -3.05 18.87
C VAL A 86 -26.92 -1.93 17.85
N CYS A 87 -28.00 -1.33 17.34
CA CYS A 87 -27.92 -0.17 16.44
C CYS A 87 -27.70 1.16 17.17
N VAL A 88 -28.28 1.35 18.37
CA VAL A 88 -28.20 2.62 19.11
C VAL A 88 -26.87 2.78 19.82
N ILE A 89 -26.30 1.71 20.39
CA ILE A 89 -25.00 1.75 21.09
C ILE A 89 -23.88 2.37 20.24
N PRO A 90 -23.62 1.93 18.99
CA PRO A 90 -22.56 2.52 18.17
C PRO A 90 -22.86 3.98 17.79
N LEU A 91 -24.14 4.35 17.64
CA LEU A 91 -24.54 5.72 17.33
C LEU A 91 -24.22 6.65 18.52
N VAL A 92 -24.56 6.24 19.75
CA VAL A 92 -24.21 6.99 20.95
C VAL A 92 -22.70 7.03 21.15
N ALA A 93 -22.01 5.90 20.97
CA ALA A 93 -20.56 5.83 21.09
C ALA A 93 -19.83 6.73 20.07
N SER A 94 -20.41 6.96 18.88
CA SER A 94 -19.85 7.85 17.87
C SER A 94 -19.88 9.34 18.26
N LEU A 95 -20.65 9.73 19.28
CA LEU A 95 -20.70 11.11 19.76
C LEU A 95 -19.60 11.43 20.79
N PHE A 96 -18.90 10.39 21.27
CA PHE A 96 -17.86 10.52 22.28
C PHE A 96 -16.47 10.53 21.63
N LEU A 97 -15.59 11.33 22.22
CA LEU A 97 -14.17 11.33 21.92
C LEU A 97 -13.48 10.31 22.83
N TRP A 98 -12.97 9.23 22.25
CA TRP A 98 -12.42 8.09 23.00
C TRP A 98 -10.91 8.15 23.15
N ASN A 99 -10.21 8.73 22.17
CA ASN A 99 -8.76 8.73 22.14
C ASN A 99 -8.22 10.11 21.78
N ILE A 100 -7.24 10.58 22.55
CA ILE A 100 -6.48 11.80 22.26
C ILE A 100 -5.02 11.35 22.12
N THR A 101 -4.47 11.47 20.93
CA THR A 101 -3.09 11.07 20.64
C THR A 101 -2.25 12.31 20.36
N VAL A 102 -1.16 12.48 21.11
CA VAL A 102 -0.19 13.55 20.84
C VAL A 102 0.93 12.97 19.96
N GLU A 103 1.00 13.43 18.72
CA GLU A 103 2.02 12.99 17.74
C GLU A 103 3.16 14.00 17.71
N SER A 104 4.26 13.70 18.39
CA SER A 104 5.47 14.54 18.36
C SER A 104 6.73 13.72 18.16
N ASP A 105 7.67 14.24 17.36
CA ASP A 105 8.98 13.62 17.14
C ASP A 105 9.84 13.58 18.41
N VAL A 106 9.59 14.49 19.36
CA VAL A 106 10.33 14.62 20.62
C VAL A 106 9.44 14.18 21.80
N PRO A 107 9.75 13.07 22.50
CA PRO A 107 8.87 12.51 23.53
C PRO A 107 8.65 13.45 24.73
N GLU A 108 9.61 14.32 25.03
CA GLU A 108 9.46 15.32 26.09
C GLU A 108 8.33 16.31 25.82
N ILE A 109 8.14 16.71 24.57
CA ILE A 109 7.09 17.66 24.17
C ILE A 109 5.73 16.99 24.22
N ALA A 110 5.61 15.74 23.76
CA ALA A 110 4.38 14.95 23.93
C ALA A 110 3.94 14.92 25.39
N GLN A 111 4.85 14.57 26.30
CA GLN A 111 4.52 14.46 27.73
C GLN A 111 4.11 15.81 28.34
N ARG A 112 4.76 16.91 27.96
CA ARG A 112 4.38 18.26 28.40
C ARG A 112 2.99 18.66 27.88
N MET A 113 2.68 18.33 26.63
CA MET A 113 1.37 18.60 26.03
C MET A 113 0.26 17.77 26.69
N GLU A 114 0.50 16.49 26.96
CA GLU A 114 -0.43 15.63 27.70
C GLU A 114 -0.75 16.19 29.08
N ASN A 115 0.28 16.65 29.81
CA ASN A 115 0.12 17.29 31.12
C ASN A 115 -0.71 18.59 31.04
N LYS A 116 -0.51 19.41 30.00
CA LYS A 116 -1.31 20.63 29.79
C LYS A 116 -2.76 20.31 29.45
N MET A 117 -3.00 19.31 28.61
CA MET A 117 -4.35 18.84 28.26
C MET A 117 -5.09 18.31 29.50
N GLN A 118 -4.41 17.54 30.36
CA GLN A 118 -4.97 17.08 31.63
C GLN A 118 -5.34 18.25 32.56
N LYS A 119 -4.46 19.25 32.70
CA LYS A 119 -4.72 20.46 33.50
C LYS A 119 -5.91 21.26 32.95
N ALA A 120 -6.04 21.34 31.64
CA ALA A 120 -7.15 22.01 30.96
C ALA A 120 -8.47 21.20 30.98
N ARG A 121 -8.51 20.02 31.63
CA ARG A 121 -9.65 19.08 31.66
C ARG A 121 -10.07 18.57 30.28
N ILE A 122 -9.16 18.56 29.32
CA ILE A 122 -9.38 17.99 27.98
C ILE A 122 -8.87 16.54 28.01
N THR A 123 -9.60 15.67 28.70
CA THR A 123 -9.28 14.24 28.84
C THR A 123 -10.33 13.36 28.17
N ALA A 124 -9.91 12.19 27.69
CA ALA A 124 -10.84 11.18 27.21
C ALA A 124 -11.43 10.36 28.38
N PRO A 125 -12.72 9.95 28.34
CA PRO A 125 -13.71 10.23 27.31
C PRO A 125 -14.48 11.55 27.57
N THR A 126 -14.58 12.40 26.53
CA THR A 126 -15.35 13.65 26.59
C THR A 126 -16.39 13.70 25.46
N LEU A 127 -17.56 14.27 25.74
CA LEU A 127 -18.60 14.49 24.74
C LEU A 127 -18.13 15.56 23.75
N LEU A 128 -18.25 15.30 22.45
CA LEU A 128 -17.78 16.22 21.41
C LEU A 128 -18.38 17.64 21.51
N SER A 129 -19.63 17.75 21.97
CA SER A 129 -20.32 19.03 22.16
C SER A 129 -19.82 19.85 23.36
N LYS A 130 -19.12 19.22 24.32
CA LYS A 130 -18.56 19.91 25.50
C LYS A 130 -17.11 20.33 25.30
N LEU A 131 -16.50 19.96 24.17
CA LEU A 131 -15.13 20.31 23.87
C LEU A 131 -15.06 21.80 23.49
N PRO A 132 -14.12 22.59 24.09
CA PRO A 132 -13.88 23.97 23.68
C PRO A 132 -13.55 24.07 22.19
N GLU A 133 -13.71 25.27 21.62
CA GLU A 133 -13.32 25.51 20.23
C GLU A 133 -11.82 25.28 20.02
N GLU A 134 -11.43 24.82 18.81
CA GLU A 134 -10.05 24.46 18.50
C GLU A 134 -9.06 25.60 18.77
N ASP A 135 -9.48 26.84 18.52
CA ASP A 135 -8.66 28.03 18.74
C ASP A 135 -8.42 28.31 20.23
N GLU A 136 -9.38 28.02 21.10
CA GLU A 136 -9.20 28.11 22.56
C GLU A 136 -8.20 27.07 23.05
N ILE A 137 -8.33 25.83 22.57
CA ILE A 137 -7.39 24.75 22.88
C ILE A 137 -6.00 25.10 22.38
N ARG A 138 -5.89 25.61 21.14
CA ARG A 138 -4.62 26.05 20.56
C ARG A 138 -3.95 27.12 21.41
N ARG A 139 -4.70 28.15 21.78
CA ARG A 139 -4.22 29.25 22.63
C ARG A 139 -3.73 28.75 23.98
N LEU A 140 -4.50 27.87 24.64
CA LEU A 140 -4.15 27.31 25.95
C LEU A 140 -2.88 26.45 25.90
N LEU A 141 -2.70 25.67 24.84
CA LEU A 141 -1.53 24.79 24.71
C LEU A 141 -0.26 25.56 24.31
N MET A 142 -0.39 26.57 23.45
CA MET A 142 0.71 27.44 23.03
C MET A 142 1.16 28.41 24.11
N GLN A 143 0.27 28.76 25.05
CA GLN A 143 0.62 29.64 26.15
C GLN A 143 1.81 29.05 26.92
N ASP A 144 2.86 29.86 27.08
CA ASP A 144 4.12 29.52 27.76
C ASP A 144 4.97 28.43 27.07
N GLU A 145 4.81 28.18 25.76
CA GLU A 145 5.73 27.33 24.96
C GLU A 145 6.37 28.10 23.79
N PRO A 146 7.53 28.74 24.00
CA PRO A 146 8.27 29.37 22.92
C PRO A 146 8.90 28.34 21.94
N SER A 147 8.89 27.06 22.30
CA SER A 147 9.42 25.95 21.50
C SER A 147 8.51 25.54 20.33
N LEU A 148 7.26 25.99 20.32
CA LEU A 148 6.23 25.58 19.35
C LEU A 148 5.95 26.73 18.36
N SER A 149 5.96 26.42 17.06
CA SER A 149 5.50 27.34 16.00
C SER A 149 3.99 27.31 15.87
N TRP A 150 3.45 26.10 15.79
CA TRP A 150 2.03 25.87 15.54
C TRP A 150 1.59 24.54 16.18
N ILE A 151 0.29 24.39 16.46
CA ILE A 151 -0.29 23.12 16.91
C ILE A 151 -1.42 22.78 15.96
N ARG A 152 -1.28 21.64 15.28
CA ARG A 152 -2.28 21.11 14.36
C ARG A 152 -3.19 20.15 15.11
N PHE A 153 -4.49 20.33 14.95
CA PHE A 153 -5.50 19.39 15.42
C PHE A 153 -6.07 18.64 14.22
N SER A 154 -6.12 17.31 14.30
CA SER A 154 -6.73 16.47 13.28
C SER A 154 -7.75 15.56 13.94
N LYS A 155 -9.01 15.67 13.53
CA LYS A 155 -10.09 14.84 14.06
C LYS A 155 -10.41 13.73 13.07
N THR A 156 -10.06 12.51 13.44
CA THR A 156 -10.33 11.30 12.64
C THR A 156 -11.37 10.45 13.38
N GLY A 157 -12.64 10.62 13.01
CA GLY A 157 -13.76 9.93 13.66
C GLY A 157 -13.93 10.34 15.12
N THR A 158 -13.74 9.39 16.04
CA THR A 158 -13.80 9.59 17.50
C THR A 158 -12.44 9.82 18.16
N SER A 159 -11.38 9.98 17.36
CA SER A 159 -10.02 10.23 17.82
C SER A 159 -9.58 11.64 17.43
N LEU A 160 -8.89 12.31 18.36
CA LEU A 160 -8.27 13.62 18.13
C LEU A 160 -6.76 13.48 18.21
N THR A 161 -6.10 13.79 17.11
CA THR A 161 -4.64 13.86 17.03
C THR A 161 -4.19 15.31 17.22
N VAL A 162 -3.28 15.53 18.16
CA VAL A 162 -2.63 16.82 18.40
C VAL A 162 -1.18 16.72 17.96
N SER A 163 -0.82 17.43 16.90
CA SER A 163 0.54 17.41 16.34
C SER A 163 1.21 18.77 16.57
N PRO A 164 2.08 18.91 17.59
CA PRO A 164 2.89 20.11 17.78
C PRO A 164 3.94 20.24 16.67
N MET A 165 3.96 21.39 16.01
CA MET A 165 5.03 21.78 15.09
C MET A 165 6.02 22.64 15.84
N LEU A 166 7.27 22.20 15.88
CA LEU A 166 8.37 22.94 16.51
C LEU A 166 8.54 24.30 15.84
N ALA A 167 8.83 25.31 16.66
CA ALA A 167 9.43 26.54 16.18
C ALA A 167 10.69 26.14 15.40
N PRO A 168 10.85 26.57 14.13
CA PRO A 168 12.19 26.58 13.59
C PRO A 168 13.01 27.36 14.60
N LEU A 169 14.13 26.79 15.06
CA LEU A 169 15.14 27.56 15.77
C LEU A 169 15.23 28.88 15.01
N SER A 170 15.04 30.02 15.66
CA SER A 170 15.32 31.33 15.09
C SER A 170 16.82 31.38 14.83
N THR A 171 17.24 30.65 13.82
CA THR A 171 18.46 30.83 13.09
C THR A 171 18.27 32.20 12.47
N GLU A 172 19.02 33.17 12.98
CA GLU A 172 19.93 33.91 12.09
C GLU A 172 20.12 33.05 10.86
N VAL A 173 19.47 33.45 9.76
CA VAL A 173 19.45 32.81 8.44
C VAL A 173 20.40 31.63 8.48
N LYS A 174 19.90 30.39 8.63
CA LYS A 174 20.75 29.21 8.37
C LYS A 174 21.48 29.60 7.12
N GLU A 175 22.76 29.92 7.23
CA GLU A 175 23.54 30.24 6.06
C GLU A 175 23.41 28.93 5.31
N GLU A 176 22.55 28.91 4.28
CA GLU A 176 22.73 28.03 3.14
C GLU A 176 24.23 28.11 2.96
N VAL A 177 24.95 27.03 3.32
CA VAL A 177 26.41 27.01 3.41
C VAL A 177 26.86 27.83 2.24
N LYS A 178 27.32 29.09 2.46
CA LYS A 178 27.40 30.07 1.37
C LYS A 178 28.31 29.42 0.37
N GLU A 179 27.73 28.82 -0.67
CA GLU A 179 28.50 27.94 -1.53
C GLU A 179 29.53 28.87 -2.12
N LYS A 180 30.80 28.56 -1.86
CA LYS A 180 31.88 29.43 -2.31
C LYS A 180 31.63 29.65 -3.80
N PRO A 181 31.66 30.92 -4.27
CA PRO A 181 31.39 31.19 -5.66
C PRO A 181 32.34 30.30 -6.47
N SER A 182 31.78 29.57 -7.42
CA SER A 182 32.45 28.49 -8.14
C SER A 182 32.30 28.67 -9.64
N HIS A 183 33.25 28.14 -10.41
CA HIS A 183 33.09 27.89 -11.83
C HIS A 183 32.41 26.54 -12.03
N LEU A 184 31.74 26.37 -13.17
CA LEU A 184 31.32 25.03 -13.62
C LEU A 184 32.40 24.47 -14.53
N VAL A 185 32.93 23.30 -14.18
CA VAL A 185 33.92 22.56 -14.97
C VAL A 185 33.36 21.20 -15.40
N ALA A 186 33.90 20.65 -16.48
CA ALA A 186 33.47 19.37 -17.02
C ALA A 186 33.99 18.20 -16.18
N LYS A 187 33.08 17.39 -15.62
CA LYS A 187 33.39 16.13 -14.93
C LYS A 187 33.93 15.06 -15.87
N THR A 188 33.42 15.03 -17.09
CA THR A 188 33.78 14.09 -18.16
C THR A 188 33.87 14.83 -19.49
N GLY A 189 34.68 14.30 -20.41
CA GLY A 189 34.73 14.83 -21.76
C GLY A 189 33.52 14.40 -22.60
N GLY A 190 33.10 15.24 -23.53
CA GLY A 190 31.93 15.03 -24.38
C GLY A 190 31.66 16.21 -25.30
N VAL A 191 30.64 16.09 -26.14
CA VAL A 191 30.18 17.17 -27.03
C VAL A 191 28.99 17.87 -26.36
N ILE A 192 29.11 19.16 -26.10
CA ILE A 192 28.05 19.92 -25.42
C ILE A 192 26.80 19.96 -26.30
N THR A 193 25.65 19.63 -25.72
CA THR A 193 24.36 19.67 -26.39
C THR A 193 23.55 20.91 -26.02
N HIS A 194 23.47 21.24 -24.74
CA HIS A 194 22.77 22.43 -24.27
C HIS A 194 23.20 22.82 -22.85
N PHE A 195 22.90 24.08 -22.50
CA PHE A 195 23.17 24.68 -21.19
C PHE A 195 21.85 25.02 -20.51
N ALA A 196 21.71 24.65 -19.25
CA ALA A 196 20.62 25.05 -18.36
C ALA A 196 21.22 25.80 -17.15
N LEU A 197 21.74 27.01 -17.39
CA LEU A 197 22.38 27.83 -16.37
C LEU A 197 21.38 28.72 -15.65
N THR A 198 21.44 28.72 -14.32
CA THR A 198 20.71 29.66 -13.44
C THR A 198 21.54 30.93 -13.19
N ARG A 199 22.86 30.77 -13.02
CA ARG A 199 23.82 31.85 -12.75
C ARG A 199 25.15 31.59 -13.47
N GLY A 200 25.89 32.66 -13.78
CA GLY A 200 27.17 32.63 -14.48
C GLY A 200 27.06 32.84 -15.99
N GLU A 201 28.20 33.00 -16.64
CA GLU A 201 28.31 33.20 -18.09
C GLU A 201 28.88 31.94 -18.77
N ARG A 202 28.44 31.64 -20.00
CA ARG A 202 28.91 30.45 -20.73
C ARG A 202 30.34 30.70 -21.23
N ALA A 203 31.27 29.84 -20.84
CA ALA A 203 32.65 29.87 -21.33
C ALA A 203 32.86 29.03 -22.58
N SER A 204 31.98 28.06 -22.82
CA SER A 204 32.03 27.14 -23.97
C SER A 204 30.77 27.26 -24.83
N ILE A 205 30.89 26.85 -26.09
CA ILE A 205 29.78 26.91 -27.05
C ILE A 205 29.07 25.56 -27.20
N ILE A 206 27.81 25.62 -27.63
CA ILE A 206 27.04 24.41 -27.95
C ILE A 206 27.71 23.72 -29.16
N HIS A 207 27.73 22.38 -29.15
CA HIS A 207 28.41 21.50 -30.11
C HIS A 207 29.96 21.51 -30.04
N GLN A 208 30.54 22.15 -29.02
CA GLN A 208 31.97 22.05 -28.76
C GLN A 208 32.30 20.74 -28.03
N THR A 209 33.40 20.11 -28.43
CA THR A 209 34.00 19.01 -27.67
C THR A 209 34.79 19.56 -26.50
N VAL A 210 34.46 19.13 -25.29
CA VAL A 210 35.17 19.45 -24.06
C VAL A 210 35.83 18.21 -23.48
N LYS A 211 36.93 18.41 -22.75
CA LYS A 211 37.63 17.39 -21.97
C LYS A 211 37.29 17.55 -20.49
N LYS A 212 37.57 16.49 -19.73
CA LYS A 212 37.45 16.54 -18.27
C LYS A 212 38.34 17.65 -17.71
N GLY A 213 37.74 18.56 -16.95
CA GLY A 213 38.37 19.71 -16.33
C GLY A 213 38.19 21.02 -17.10
N ASP A 214 37.69 21.00 -18.34
CA ASP A 214 37.45 22.21 -19.13
C ASP A 214 36.39 23.09 -18.47
N MET A 215 36.54 24.41 -18.58
CA MET A 215 35.60 25.37 -18.02
C MET A 215 34.35 25.47 -18.89
N LEU A 216 33.19 25.16 -18.31
CA LEU A 216 31.91 25.19 -18.98
C LEU A 216 31.22 26.55 -18.81
N ALA A 217 31.23 27.08 -17.58
CA ALA A 217 30.67 28.38 -17.24
C ALA A 217 31.51 29.12 -16.18
N THR A 218 31.65 30.43 -16.35
CA THR A 218 32.36 31.33 -15.43
C THR A 218 31.42 31.88 -14.37
N GLY A 219 31.89 31.87 -13.11
CA GLY A 219 31.21 32.55 -12.01
C GLY A 219 31.62 34.02 -11.84
N ILE A 220 32.47 34.53 -12.73
CA ILE A 220 32.99 35.89 -12.77
C ILE A 220 32.35 36.57 -13.99
N LEU A 221 31.63 37.67 -13.77
CA LEU A 221 31.02 38.47 -14.82
C LEU A 221 31.88 39.70 -15.08
N GLU A 222 32.34 39.87 -16.32
CA GLU A 222 33.09 41.04 -16.77
C GLU A 222 32.14 41.99 -17.49
N GLN A 223 31.81 43.12 -16.86
CA GLN A 223 31.01 44.18 -17.47
C GLN A 223 31.87 45.44 -17.64
N GLY A 224 32.59 45.52 -18.76
CA GLY A 224 33.56 46.58 -19.02
C GLY A 224 34.77 46.46 -18.10
N GLU A 225 35.07 47.49 -17.30
CA GLU A 225 36.19 47.48 -16.33
C GLU A 225 35.81 46.87 -14.96
N LYS A 226 34.56 46.46 -14.74
CA LYS A 226 34.10 45.92 -13.46
C LYS A 226 33.97 44.40 -13.51
N THR A 227 34.69 43.72 -12.63
CA THR A 227 34.57 42.28 -12.40
C THR A 227 33.69 42.02 -11.17
N THR A 228 32.64 41.22 -11.32
CA THR A 228 31.75 40.82 -10.21
C THR A 228 31.71 39.32 -10.07
N VAL A 229 31.88 38.83 -8.83
CA VAL A 229 31.92 37.40 -8.52
C VAL A 229 30.55 36.97 -8.02
N VAL A 230 29.82 36.22 -8.84
CA VAL A 230 28.45 35.74 -8.56
C VAL A 230 28.37 34.23 -8.32
N GLY A 231 29.36 33.48 -8.83
CA GLY A 231 29.32 32.02 -8.87
C GLY A 231 28.45 31.50 -10.03
N ALA A 232 28.93 30.48 -10.72
CA ALA A 232 28.21 29.79 -11.77
C ALA A 232 27.40 28.63 -11.17
N ASP A 233 26.14 28.53 -11.58
CA ASP A 233 25.23 27.49 -11.10
C ASP A 233 24.29 27.06 -12.22
N GLY A 234 24.06 25.76 -12.32
CA GLY A 234 23.24 25.14 -13.35
C GLY A 234 23.85 23.87 -13.93
N GLU A 235 23.21 23.37 -14.98
CA GLU A 235 23.50 22.08 -15.58
C GLU A 235 24.00 22.24 -17.01
N VAL A 236 24.95 21.39 -17.41
CA VAL A 236 25.50 21.39 -18.77
C VAL A 236 25.46 19.97 -19.30
N PHE A 237 24.65 19.75 -20.32
CA PHE A 237 24.42 18.41 -20.86
C PHE A 237 25.33 18.15 -22.05
N ALA A 238 26.04 17.02 -22.03
CA ALA A 238 26.92 16.63 -23.12
C ALA A 238 26.70 15.18 -23.56
N ASP A 239 26.90 14.95 -24.85
CA ASP A 239 26.93 13.62 -25.46
C ASP A 239 28.33 13.03 -25.32
N TYR A 240 28.45 11.85 -24.74
CA TYR A 240 29.71 11.10 -24.71
C TYR A 240 29.49 9.59 -24.71
N TRP A 241 30.51 8.87 -25.19
CA TRP A 241 30.53 7.42 -25.17
C TRP A 241 31.05 6.93 -23.81
N LEU A 242 30.24 6.13 -23.12
CA LEU A 242 30.63 5.43 -21.91
C LEU A 242 30.94 3.97 -22.23
N GLU A 243 32.18 3.57 -21.97
CA GLU A 243 32.57 2.16 -21.96
C GLU A 243 32.19 1.54 -20.61
N CYS A 244 31.30 0.55 -20.64
CA CYS A 244 30.85 -0.17 -19.47
C CYS A 244 31.35 -1.62 -19.52
N HIS A 245 32.27 -1.94 -18.61
CA HIS A 245 32.69 -3.32 -18.36
C HIS A 245 31.75 -3.97 -17.36
N PHE A 246 31.24 -5.15 -17.70
CA PHE A 246 30.34 -5.91 -16.83
C PHE A 246 30.84 -7.33 -16.61
N GLU A 247 30.50 -7.89 -15.45
CA GLU A 247 30.65 -9.30 -15.11
C GLU A 247 29.33 -9.80 -14.51
N LEU A 248 28.77 -10.85 -15.09
CA LEU A 248 27.55 -11.50 -14.63
C LEU A 248 27.80 -13.00 -14.39
N PRO A 249 27.12 -13.62 -13.41
CA PRO A 249 27.15 -15.07 -13.26
C PRO A 249 26.50 -15.75 -14.47
N ARG A 250 26.93 -16.99 -14.77
CA ARG A 250 26.40 -17.78 -15.90
C ARG A 250 24.90 -18.06 -15.79
N THR A 251 24.46 -18.26 -14.56
CA THR A 251 23.07 -18.56 -14.21
C THR A 251 22.53 -17.39 -13.40
N ILE A 252 21.49 -16.75 -13.92
CA ILE A 252 20.80 -15.65 -13.24
C ILE A 252 19.45 -16.17 -12.74
N SER A 253 19.14 -15.93 -11.46
CA SER A 253 17.82 -16.17 -10.90
C SER A 253 17.03 -14.86 -10.85
N TYR A 254 15.79 -14.86 -11.33
CA TYR A 254 14.89 -13.72 -11.16
C TYR A 254 13.54 -14.18 -10.65
N SER A 255 12.94 -13.36 -9.79
CA SER A 255 11.60 -13.61 -9.26
C SER A 255 10.57 -13.02 -10.22
N ILE A 256 9.74 -13.86 -10.82
CA ILE A 256 8.55 -13.40 -11.52
C ILE A 256 7.47 -13.19 -10.46
N GLN A 257 6.79 -12.05 -10.50
CA GLN A 257 5.64 -11.82 -9.64
C GLN A 257 4.49 -12.72 -10.14
N GLY A 258 4.20 -13.79 -9.39
CA GLY A 258 3.07 -14.67 -9.67
C GLY A 258 1.74 -14.07 -9.20
N GLU A 259 0.68 -14.87 -9.30
CA GLU A 259 -0.66 -14.47 -8.88
C GLU A 259 -0.71 -14.19 -7.38
N GLU A 260 -1.33 -13.07 -6.99
CA GLU A 260 -1.61 -12.76 -5.59
C GLU A 260 -2.96 -13.37 -5.21
N ASN A 261 -2.93 -14.48 -4.47
CA ASN A 261 -4.13 -15.09 -3.95
C ASN A 261 -4.39 -14.58 -2.53
N VAL A 262 -5.47 -13.82 -2.39
CA VAL A 262 -5.96 -13.35 -1.09
C VAL A 262 -6.97 -14.34 -0.54
N ASN A 263 -6.58 -15.08 0.49
CA ASN A 263 -7.49 -15.98 1.18
C ASN A 263 -8.12 -15.25 2.37
N ILE A 264 -9.45 -15.13 2.35
CA ILE A 264 -10.23 -14.50 3.43
C ILE A 264 -10.87 -15.62 4.24
N SER A 265 -10.37 -15.83 5.47
CA SER A 265 -10.90 -16.85 6.38
C SER A 265 -11.58 -16.23 7.60
N TRP A 266 -12.68 -16.85 8.03
CA TRP A 266 -13.43 -16.46 9.23
C TRP A 266 -12.99 -17.33 10.41
N GLN A 267 -12.44 -16.70 11.44
CA GLN A 267 -12.12 -17.37 12.71
C GLN A 267 -13.10 -16.97 13.80
N LYS A 268 -13.46 -17.92 14.68
CA LYS A 268 -14.31 -17.63 15.84
C LYS A 268 -13.54 -16.72 16.81
N PRO A 269 -14.11 -15.59 17.25
CA PRO A 269 -13.40 -14.64 18.12
C PRO A 269 -13.16 -15.20 19.54
N TRP A 270 -13.81 -16.30 19.91
CA TRP A 270 -13.62 -17.05 21.15
C TRP A 270 -13.05 -18.44 20.86
N THR A 271 -11.75 -18.55 20.60
CA THR A 271 -11.10 -19.87 20.59
C THR A 271 -9.84 -19.82 21.43
N GLY A 272 -9.99 -20.25 22.69
CA GLY A 272 -8.88 -20.44 23.61
C GLY A 272 -9.34 -21.40 24.70
N ASN A 273 -8.74 -22.59 24.75
CA ASN A 273 -8.94 -23.54 25.85
C ASN A 273 -8.19 -23.11 27.13
N GLN A 274 -7.93 -21.81 27.29
CA GLN A 274 -7.31 -21.22 28.47
C GLN A 274 -8.02 -19.90 28.79
N ILE A 275 -8.74 -19.92 29.91
CA ILE A 275 -9.68 -18.90 30.40
C ILE A 275 -8.98 -17.59 30.83
N LYS A 276 -7.67 -17.43 30.66
CA LYS A 276 -6.93 -16.31 31.27
C LYS A 276 -6.74 -15.05 30.43
N ASP A 277 -7.02 -15.05 29.13
CA ASP A 277 -6.84 -13.83 28.33
C ASP A 277 -7.90 -13.76 27.21
N ILE A 278 -9.05 -13.16 27.52
CA ILE A 278 -10.09 -12.83 26.52
C ILE A 278 -9.62 -11.58 25.78
N ARG A 279 -8.69 -11.74 24.84
CA ARG A 279 -8.38 -10.70 23.86
C ARG A 279 -9.31 -10.90 22.67
N PHE A 280 -10.19 -9.93 22.43
CA PHE A 280 -11.00 -9.87 21.22
C PHE A 280 -10.08 -9.85 19.99
N ARG A 281 -9.94 -10.98 19.31
CA ARG A 281 -9.21 -11.07 18.03
C ARG A 281 -10.12 -10.69 16.88
N ASN A 282 -9.55 -10.04 15.86
CA ASN A 282 -10.25 -9.72 14.63
C ASN A 282 -10.80 -11.02 13.99
N PRO A 283 -12.13 -11.14 13.76
CA PRO A 283 -12.74 -12.35 13.23
C PRO A 283 -12.38 -12.63 11.76
N ILE A 284 -11.77 -11.64 11.08
CA ILE A 284 -11.36 -11.72 9.68
C ILE A 284 -9.84 -11.82 9.64
N VAL A 285 -9.34 -12.91 9.07
CA VAL A 285 -7.92 -13.08 8.74
C VAL A 285 -7.78 -12.99 7.23
N MET A 286 -6.91 -12.08 6.79
CA MET A 286 -6.52 -11.96 5.39
C MET A 286 -5.10 -12.51 5.25
N ASP A 287 -4.98 -13.71 4.71
CA ASP A 287 -3.68 -14.29 4.40
C ASP A 287 -3.38 -13.99 2.92
N LYS A 288 -2.36 -13.17 2.71
CA LYS A 288 -1.83 -12.88 1.37
C LYS A 288 -0.78 -13.92 1.04
N LEU A 289 -1.10 -14.84 0.14
CA LEU A 289 -0.13 -15.78 -0.40
C LEU A 289 0.39 -15.20 -1.72
N LYS A 290 1.66 -14.79 -1.72
CA LYS A 290 2.37 -14.37 -2.93
C LYS A 290 3.20 -15.55 -3.42
N GLU A 291 2.78 -16.18 -4.51
CA GLU A 291 3.59 -17.20 -5.17
C GLU A 291 4.71 -16.50 -5.95
N THR A 292 5.92 -16.45 -5.38
CA THR A 292 7.11 -16.01 -6.10
C THR A 292 7.76 -17.21 -6.76
N HIS A 293 7.62 -17.33 -8.07
CA HIS A 293 8.38 -18.31 -8.84
C HIS A 293 9.78 -17.76 -9.12
N ILE A 294 10.79 -18.46 -8.62
CA ILE A 294 12.20 -18.20 -8.96
C ILE A 294 12.48 -19.01 -10.24
N GLN A 295 12.80 -18.31 -11.33
CA GLN A 295 13.29 -18.95 -12.54
C GLN A 295 14.79 -18.71 -12.69
N GLU A 296 15.52 -19.78 -13.01
CA GLU A 296 16.94 -19.73 -13.33
C GLU A 296 17.12 -19.74 -14.84
N VAL A 297 17.82 -18.76 -15.38
CA VAL A 297 18.18 -18.69 -16.79
C VAL A 297 19.67 -18.82 -16.96
N PHE A 298 20.06 -19.82 -17.74
CA PHE A 298 21.45 -20.03 -18.16
C PHE A 298 21.74 -19.17 -19.40
N LEU A 299 22.66 -18.21 -19.27
CA LEU A 299 23.02 -17.31 -20.36
C LEU A 299 23.74 -18.07 -21.47
N LYS A 300 23.23 -18.04 -22.71
CA LYS A 300 23.88 -18.64 -23.88
C LYS A 300 24.29 -17.55 -24.87
N LYS A 301 25.22 -17.90 -25.78
CA LYS A 301 25.58 -17.03 -26.91
C LYS A 301 24.32 -16.81 -27.77
N GLY A 302 24.01 -15.57 -28.10
CA GLY A 302 22.76 -15.14 -28.74
C GLY A 302 21.76 -14.47 -27.79
N MET A 303 22.00 -14.47 -26.47
CA MET A 303 21.14 -13.81 -25.47
C MET A 303 21.65 -12.43 -25.05
N GLU A 304 22.67 -11.89 -25.74
CA GLU A 304 23.34 -10.64 -25.41
C GLU A 304 22.37 -9.46 -25.49
N GLU A 305 21.65 -9.33 -26.61
CA GLU A 305 20.69 -8.25 -26.84
C GLU A 305 19.39 -8.42 -26.04
N THR A 306 18.95 -9.66 -25.80
CA THR A 306 17.64 -9.93 -25.16
C THR A 306 17.67 -9.88 -23.64
N ILE A 307 18.79 -10.26 -23.01
CA ILE A 307 18.87 -10.35 -21.54
C ILE A 307 19.97 -9.46 -20.99
N ILE A 308 21.19 -9.58 -21.52
CA ILE A 308 22.35 -8.91 -20.95
C ILE A 308 22.21 -7.38 -21.11
N LEU A 309 21.93 -6.90 -22.32
CA LEU A 309 21.83 -5.47 -22.60
C LEU A 309 20.73 -4.78 -21.75
N PRO A 310 19.48 -5.28 -21.67
CA PRO A 310 18.46 -4.71 -20.78
C PRO A 310 18.85 -4.70 -19.30
N LEU A 311 19.53 -5.76 -18.83
CA LEU A 311 19.95 -5.87 -17.43
C LEU A 311 21.02 -4.84 -17.08
N ILE A 312 22.04 -4.69 -17.93
CA ILE A 312 23.08 -3.66 -17.75
C ILE A 312 22.49 -2.26 -17.89
N LYS A 313 21.57 -2.04 -18.83
CA LYS A 313 20.84 -0.78 -18.98
C LYS A 313 20.06 -0.42 -17.72
N TYR A 314 19.34 -1.38 -17.15
CA TYR A 314 18.61 -1.18 -15.89
C TYR A 314 19.56 -0.84 -14.74
N ASP A 315 20.66 -1.59 -14.59
CA ASP A 315 21.68 -1.31 -13.57
C ASP A 315 22.28 0.11 -13.75
N LEU A 316 22.58 0.50 -14.98
CA LEU A 316 23.11 1.83 -15.32
C LEU A 316 22.16 2.98 -14.96
N LEU A 317 20.85 2.80 -15.21
CA LEU A 317 19.82 3.78 -14.88
C LEU A 317 19.52 3.82 -13.38
N SER A 318 19.69 2.71 -12.66
CA SER A 318 19.40 2.63 -11.22
C SER A 318 20.44 3.34 -10.33
N LYS A 319 21.70 3.44 -10.78
CA LYS A 319 22.84 3.90 -9.97
C LYS A 319 22.97 5.41 -9.80
N LYS A 320 22.34 6.23 -10.66
CA LYS A 320 22.50 7.70 -10.64
C LYS A 320 21.16 8.40 -10.46
N THR A 321 21.20 9.49 -9.68
CA THR A 321 20.06 10.35 -9.36
C THR A 321 19.77 11.41 -10.44
N ASN A 322 20.66 11.57 -11.43
CA ASN A 322 20.55 12.64 -12.43
C ASN A 322 19.79 12.17 -13.68
N GLU A 323 19.11 13.10 -14.34
CA GLU A 323 18.50 12.88 -15.65
C GLU A 323 19.57 12.46 -16.67
N ARG A 324 19.51 11.20 -17.10
CA ARG A 324 20.40 10.60 -18.11
C ARG A 324 19.55 10.02 -19.21
N ILE A 325 19.88 10.36 -20.45
CA ILE A 325 19.23 9.84 -21.65
C ILE A 325 20.24 8.96 -22.39
N ILE A 326 19.86 7.71 -22.66
CA ILE A 326 20.65 6.79 -23.49
C ILE A 326 20.17 6.96 -24.94
N LYS A 327 21.07 7.39 -25.82
CA LYS A 327 20.78 7.63 -27.24
C LYS A 327 21.07 6.40 -28.10
N GLU A 328 22.21 5.75 -27.87
CA GLU A 328 22.66 4.58 -28.63
C GLU A 328 23.37 3.58 -27.71
N GLU A 329 23.38 2.31 -28.12
CA GLU A 329 23.93 1.19 -27.36
C GLU A 329 24.60 0.23 -28.34
N ASN A 330 25.88 -0.08 -28.11
CA ASN A 330 26.66 -0.97 -28.98
C ASN A 330 27.40 -2.02 -28.15
N ILE A 331 27.16 -3.30 -28.44
CA ILE A 331 27.85 -4.41 -27.79
C ILE A 331 29.18 -4.64 -28.51
N LEU A 332 30.30 -4.40 -27.84
CA LEU A 332 31.63 -4.56 -28.45
C LEU A 332 32.09 -6.02 -28.45
N HIS A 333 32.14 -6.62 -27.27
CA HIS A 333 32.62 -7.97 -27.06
C HIS A 333 31.96 -8.56 -25.82
N VAL A 334 31.54 -9.82 -25.93
CA VAL A 334 31.05 -10.61 -24.81
C VAL A 334 31.76 -11.97 -24.82
N SER A 335 32.44 -12.31 -23.73
CA SER A 335 33.01 -13.63 -23.46
C SER A 335 32.13 -14.45 -22.55
N PHE A 336 31.99 -15.72 -22.92
CA PHE A 336 31.20 -16.71 -22.21
C PHE A 336 32.17 -17.74 -21.61
N THR A 337 32.40 -17.66 -20.30
CA THR A 337 33.20 -18.63 -19.54
C THR A 337 32.25 -19.61 -18.83
N ASN A 338 32.75 -20.72 -18.28
CA ASN A 338 31.91 -21.73 -17.61
C ASN A 338 31.06 -21.16 -16.46
N ASP A 339 31.61 -20.19 -15.71
CA ASP A 339 30.98 -19.66 -14.50
C ASP A 339 30.50 -18.20 -14.63
N LYS A 340 31.06 -17.46 -15.60
CA LYS A 340 30.81 -16.03 -15.77
C LYS A 340 30.63 -15.62 -17.22
N VAL A 341 29.87 -14.55 -17.42
CA VAL A 341 29.76 -13.80 -18.66
C VAL A 341 30.31 -12.41 -18.42
N SER A 342 31.31 -12.02 -19.20
CA SER A 342 31.93 -10.70 -19.12
C SER A 342 31.95 -10.05 -20.48
N GLY A 343 31.99 -8.72 -20.52
CA GLY A 343 32.05 -8.01 -21.78
C GLY A 343 32.13 -6.51 -21.60
N THR A 344 32.13 -5.82 -22.74
CA THR A 344 32.13 -4.37 -22.82
C THR A 344 30.97 -3.90 -23.69
N ILE A 345 30.16 -2.99 -23.15
CA ILE A 345 29.08 -2.31 -23.86
C ILE A 345 29.40 -0.82 -23.92
N LEU A 346 29.23 -0.24 -25.10
CA LEU A 346 29.31 1.19 -25.34
C LEU A 346 27.91 1.80 -25.26
N PHE A 347 27.76 2.83 -24.43
CA PHE A 347 26.53 3.62 -24.36
C PHE A 347 26.82 5.05 -24.80
N LEU A 348 26.06 5.57 -25.78
CA LEU A 348 26.03 7.00 -26.06
C LEU A 348 25.04 7.65 -25.10
N LEU A 349 25.56 8.48 -24.21
CA LEU A 349 24.79 9.09 -23.13
C LEU A 349 24.71 10.59 -23.32
N ASN A 350 23.56 11.15 -22.97
CA ASN A 350 23.39 12.57 -22.70
C ASN A 350 23.10 12.73 -21.21
N GLU A 351 24.02 13.36 -20.46
CA GLU A 351 23.84 13.67 -19.04
C GLU A 351 24.50 14.99 -18.66
N ASN A 352 24.15 15.50 -17.49
CA ASN A 352 24.82 16.65 -16.89
C ASN A 352 26.27 16.31 -16.53
N ILE A 353 27.21 17.02 -17.16
CA ILE A 353 28.66 16.91 -16.94
C ILE A 353 29.23 18.05 -16.10
N ALA A 354 28.40 18.98 -15.59
CA ALA A 354 28.87 20.12 -14.80
C ALA A 354 29.23 19.71 -13.36
N GLU A 355 30.39 20.16 -12.90
CA GLU A 355 30.88 20.02 -11.53
C GLU A 355 31.34 21.38 -11.00
N LYS A 356 30.97 21.71 -9.76
CA LYS A 356 31.32 22.99 -9.13
C LYS A 356 32.79 22.99 -8.70
N ARG A 357 33.60 23.91 -9.24
CA ARG A 357 34.98 24.17 -8.83
C ARG A 357 35.07 25.53 -8.13
N PRO A 358 35.37 25.60 -6.82
CA PRO A 358 35.46 26.86 -6.09
C PRO A 358 36.46 27.83 -6.74
N ILE A 359 36.10 29.12 -6.82
CA ILE A 359 36.99 30.19 -7.30
C ILE A 359 38.07 30.40 -6.24
N THR A 360 39.33 30.24 -6.63
CA THR A 360 40.48 30.57 -5.78
C THR A 360 41.01 31.96 -6.10
N GLN A 361 41.54 32.66 -5.09
CA GLN A 361 42.08 34.01 -5.25
C GLN A 361 43.39 33.91 -6.07
N GLY A 362 43.30 34.02 -7.39
CA GLY A 362 44.42 33.85 -8.32
C GLY A 362 44.06 33.32 -9.72
N ASP A 363 42.82 32.86 -9.93
CA ASP A 363 42.20 32.68 -11.25
C ASP A 363 41.56 34.00 -11.72
#